data_AF-A0A399FVC8-F1
#
_entry.id   AF-A0A399FVC8-F1
#
_cell.length_a   1.000
_cell.length_b   1.000
_cell.length_c   1.000
_cell.angle_alpha   90.00
_cell.angle_beta   90.00
_cell.angle_gamma   90.00
#
_symmetry.space_group_name_H-M   'P 1'
#
loop_
_entity.id
_entity.type
_entity.pdbx_description
1 polymer ?
#
loop_
_entity_poly.entity_id
_entity_poly.type
_entity_poly.pdbx_seq_one_letter_code
_entity_poly.pdbx_strand_id
1 'polypeptide(L)'
;MKKISAKYKSLSKDELYLISRIEYEKKRLITTEYVRNIFGVAKKAANILNRLTQKERFIQIEKGKYILVPIKAPNQQWMPNEFIVAALWMGDRSYYIGYFTMYNYWGFTEQIPRTIFVLNTEKSSKKDISGIRYEAVKIKPEKYYGVQKIKVEDQEVFISDKERTLVDFAYNPLGSMRNFEVALQDNIKNIDVEKFVKYLIKFPVIAVRKRVGFFLEEYGCSKDTLQPLHKAIGEKRVLVPLDPFRQSRKGKINKEWKIIVNR
;
A
#
# COMPACT_ATOMS: atom_id res chain seq x y z
N MET A 1 38.85 -7.62 11.54
CA MET A 1 37.88 -6.79 12.27
C MET A 1 37.80 -5.41 11.60
N LYS A 2 36.69 -5.07 10.93
CA LYS A 2 36.51 -3.71 10.36
C LYS A 2 36.33 -2.71 11.50
N LYS A 3 37.13 -1.64 11.52
CA LYS A 3 37.01 -0.53 12.48
C LYS A 3 35.57 0.00 12.45
N ILE A 4 34.89 -0.03 13.59
CA ILE A 4 33.62 0.69 13.80
C ILE A 4 33.99 2.18 13.88
N SER A 5 33.99 2.87 12.75
CA SER A 5 34.11 4.32 12.70
C SER A 5 32.75 4.98 12.48
N ALA A 6 31.73 4.59 13.26
CA ALA A 6 30.56 5.44 13.43
C ALA A 6 30.92 6.47 14.51
N LYS A 7 31.48 7.61 14.10
CA LYS A 7 31.79 8.71 15.02
C LYS A 7 30.46 9.36 15.38
N TYR A 8 29.84 8.94 16.48
CA TYR A 8 28.63 9.57 17.00
C TYR A 8 28.83 11.09 17.04
N LYS A 9 27.99 11.82 16.30
CA LYS A 9 28.02 13.28 16.33
C LYS A 9 27.48 13.74 17.69
N SER A 10 28.16 14.69 18.32
CA SER A 10 27.76 15.20 19.65
C SER A 10 26.35 15.81 19.61
N LEU A 11 25.61 15.65 20.71
CA LEU A 11 24.29 16.25 20.90
C LEU A 11 24.41 17.45 21.85
N SER A 12 23.80 18.57 21.47
CA SER A 12 23.59 19.72 22.33
C SER A 12 22.54 19.42 23.41
N LYS A 13 22.49 20.26 24.46
CA LYS A 13 21.50 20.14 25.54
C LYS A 13 20.05 20.16 25.02
N ASP A 14 19.74 21.06 24.09
CA ASP A 14 18.40 21.15 23.47
C ASP A 14 18.05 19.90 22.66
N GLU A 15 19.00 19.35 21.89
CA GLU A 15 18.80 18.12 21.11
C GLU A 15 18.58 16.91 22.01
N LEU A 16 19.39 16.78 23.08
CA LEU A 16 19.24 15.70 24.05
C LEU A 16 17.91 15.79 24.80
N TYR A 17 17.51 17.00 25.21
CA TYR A 17 16.22 17.24 25.84
C TYR A 17 15.04 16.89 24.92
N LEU A 18 15.12 17.25 23.64
CA LEU A 18 14.08 16.88 22.67
C LEU A 18 13.98 15.36 22.52
N ILE A 19 15.11 14.66 22.37
CA ILE A 19 15.15 13.19 22.23
C ILE A 19 14.56 12.53 23.48
N SER A 20 15.01 12.92 24.68
CA SER A 20 14.53 12.30 25.92
C SER A 20 13.03 12.50 26.11
N ARG A 21 12.51 13.69 25.78
CA ARG A 21 11.08 13.98 25.84
C ARG A 21 10.27 13.16 24.85
N ILE A 22 10.72 13.03 23.60
CA ILE A 22 10.05 12.21 22.58
C ILE A 22 9.97 10.75 23.02
N GLU A 23 11.07 10.20 23.56
CA GLU A 23 11.11 8.82 24.04
C GLU A 23 10.22 8.59 25.25
N TYR A 24 10.22 9.53 26.21
CA TYR A 24 9.33 9.50 27.38
C TYR A 24 7.85 9.53 26.97
N GLU A 25 7.48 10.42 26.05
CA GLU A 25 6.11 10.56 25.53
C GLU A 25 5.74 9.45 24.51
N LYS A 26 6.66 8.55 24.18
CA LYS A 26 6.52 7.48 23.17
C LYS A 26 5.99 8.00 21.82
N LYS A 27 6.39 9.22 21.41
CA LYS A 27 5.93 9.81 20.15
C LYS A 27 6.60 9.16 18.94
N ARG A 28 5.78 8.59 18.06
CA ARG A 28 6.23 7.96 16.80
C ARG A 28 6.39 8.95 15.64
N LEU A 29 5.51 9.97 15.59
CA LEU A 29 5.57 11.05 14.60
C LEU A 29 5.94 12.36 15.28
N ILE A 30 7.05 12.95 14.84
CA ILE A 30 7.54 14.24 15.31
C ILE A 30 7.21 15.27 14.24
N THR A 31 6.37 16.25 14.57
CA THR A 31 6.03 17.35 13.65
C THR A 31 6.85 18.60 13.95
N THR A 32 7.03 19.47 12.96
CA THR A 32 7.64 20.79 13.20
C THR A 32 6.86 21.61 14.22
N GLU A 33 5.53 21.48 14.23
CA GLU A 33 4.66 22.12 15.21
C GLU A 33 4.92 21.62 16.63
N TYR A 34 5.06 20.31 16.83
CA TYR A 34 5.41 19.72 18.12
C TYR A 34 6.73 20.29 18.66
N VAL A 35 7.77 20.34 17.83
CA VAL A 35 9.07 20.89 18.24
C VAL A 35 8.98 22.41 18.51
N ARG A 36 8.19 23.14 17.71
CA ARG A 36 7.94 24.57 17.95
C ARG A 36 7.26 24.81 19.30
N ASN A 37 6.29 23.99 19.68
CA ASN A 37 5.58 24.11 20.96
C ASN A 37 6.52 23.87 22.16
N ILE A 38 7.57 23.04 21.99
CA ILE A 38 8.58 22.81 23.04
C ILE A 38 9.53 24.00 23.20
N PHE A 39 10.00 24.59 22.09
CA PHE A 39 11.09 25.58 22.12
C PHE A 39 10.63 27.04 21.94
N GLY A 40 9.35 27.29 21.69
CA GLY A 40 8.73 28.62 21.55
C GLY A 40 9.16 29.43 20.31
N VAL A 41 10.30 29.11 19.70
CA VAL A 41 10.90 29.88 18.60
C VAL A 41 11.00 29.03 17.33
N ALA A 42 10.29 29.44 16.27
CA ALA A 42 10.22 28.70 15.01
C ALA A 42 11.60 28.44 14.38
N LYS A 43 12.47 29.46 14.34
CA LYS A 43 13.85 29.34 13.84
C LYS A 43 14.67 28.32 14.64
N LYS A 44 14.50 28.30 15.98
CA LYS A 44 15.18 27.33 16.86
C LYS A 44 14.72 25.91 16.58
N ALA A 45 13.41 25.69 16.49
CA ALA A 45 12.84 24.38 16.17
C ALA A 45 13.32 23.84 14.81
N ALA A 46 13.30 24.68 13.76
CA ALA A 46 13.79 24.31 12.45
C ALA A 46 15.28 23.94 12.46
N ASN A 47 16.11 24.70 13.19
CA ASN A 47 17.54 24.41 13.33
C ASN A 47 17.79 23.09 14.06
N ILE A 48 17.05 22.79 15.13
CA ILE A 48 17.17 21.52 15.88
C ILE A 48 16.77 20.34 14.99
N LEU A 49 15.64 20.42 14.28
CA LEU A 49 15.19 19.40 13.34
C LEU A 49 16.24 19.13 12.25
N ASN A 50 16.78 20.19 11.65
CA ASN A 50 17.80 20.06 10.61
C ASN A 50 19.08 19.40 11.15
N ARG A 51 19.58 19.85 12.31
CA ARG A 51 20.78 19.26 12.93
C ARG A 51 20.58 17.80 13.28
N LEU A 52 19.44 17.42 13.87
CA LEU A 52 19.14 16.03 14.18
C LEU A 52 18.98 15.16 12.93
N THR A 53 18.44 15.71 11.85
CA THR A 53 18.39 15.01 10.55
C THR A 53 19.80 14.81 9.96
N GLN A 54 20.63 15.85 9.95
CA GLN A 54 22.05 15.75 9.51
C GLN A 54 22.90 14.83 10.40
N LYS A 55 22.48 14.65 11.65
CA LYS A 55 23.08 13.69 12.58
C LYS A 55 22.47 12.30 12.47
N GLU A 56 21.57 12.02 11.52
CA GLU A 56 20.92 10.71 11.36
C GLU A 56 20.16 10.27 12.63
N ARG A 57 19.67 11.24 13.40
CA ARG A 57 18.77 11.02 14.54
C ARG A 57 17.31 11.19 14.18
N PHE A 58 17.02 11.87 13.07
CA PHE A 58 15.70 11.94 12.49
C PHE A 58 15.67 11.41 11.07
N ILE A 59 14.70 10.54 10.80
CA ILE A 59 14.32 10.13 9.46
C ILE A 59 13.20 11.07 9.01
N GLN A 60 13.43 11.85 7.98
CA GLN A 60 12.39 12.73 7.43
C GLN A 60 11.50 11.97 6.45
N ILE A 61 10.21 11.82 6.77
CA ILE A 61 9.23 11.14 5.91
C ILE A 61 8.43 12.13 5.04
N GLU A 62 8.33 13.38 5.50
CA GLU A 62 7.71 14.49 4.78
C GLU A 62 8.25 15.82 5.30
N LYS A 63 8.08 16.90 4.53
CA LYS A 63 8.40 18.23 5.03
C LYS A 63 7.60 18.45 6.32
N GLY A 64 8.32 18.69 7.41
CA GLY A 64 7.73 18.87 8.74
C GLY A 64 7.29 17.60 9.47
N LYS A 65 7.60 16.40 8.97
CA LYS A 65 7.32 15.11 9.62
C LYS A 65 8.57 14.25 9.71
N TYR A 66 8.88 13.81 10.92
CA TYR A 66 10.10 13.08 11.24
C TYR A 66 9.79 11.87 12.13
N ILE A 67 10.64 10.85 12.05
CA ILE A 67 10.66 9.71 12.95
C ILE A 67 11.98 9.76 13.73
N LEU A 68 11.91 9.58 15.05
CA LEU A 68 13.08 9.49 15.91
C LEU A 68 13.79 8.15 15.71
N VAL A 69 15.09 8.21 15.43
CA VAL A 69 16.00 7.08 15.61
C VAL A 69 16.31 6.97 17.12
N PRO A 70 15.86 5.90 17.79
CA PRO A 70 15.99 5.77 19.25
C PRO A 70 17.44 5.90 19.71
N ILE A 71 17.67 6.47 20.90
CA ILE A 71 19.02 6.60 21.48
C ILE A 71 19.69 5.23 21.67
N LYS A 72 18.87 4.21 21.95
CA LYS A 72 19.29 2.82 22.09
C LYS A 72 19.70 2.14 20.78
N ALA A 73 19.54 2.79 19.63
CA ALA A 73 19.93 2.23 18.33
C ALA A 73 21.46 2.27 18.17
N PRO A 74 22.15 1.12 18.20
CA PRO A 74 23.60 1.10 18.03
C PRO A 74 23.99 1.67 16.67
N ASN A 75 24.99 2.53 16.65
CA ASN A 75 25.49 3.22 15.46
C ASN A 75 24.40 3.98 14.69
N GLN A 76 23.27 4.31 15.34
CA GLN A 76 22.12 4.97 14.71
C GLN A 76 21.49 4.14 13.57
N GLN A 77 21.81 2.85 13.52
CA GLN A 77 21.25 1.91 12.57
C GLN A 77 19.93 1.38 13.11
N TRP A 78 18.84 2.00 12.69
CA TRP A 78 17.49 1.55 13.01
C TRP A 78 16.50 2.04 11.96
N MET A 79 15.56 1.18 11.60
CA MET A 79 14.44 1.51 10.74
C MET A 79 13.16 1.02 11.40
N PRO A 80 12.10 1.83 11.46
CA PRO A 80 10.78 1.31 11.78
C PRO A 80 10.31 0.36 10.66
N ASN A 81 9.36 -0.51 10.97
CA ASN A 81 8.71 -1.32 9.95
C ASN A 81 8.11 -0.44 8.82
N GLU A 82 8.22 -0.90 7.58
CA GLU A 82 7.80 -0.17 6.38
C GLU A 82 6.30 0.20 6.39
N PHE A 83 5.46 -0.66 6.96
CA PHE A 83 4.03 -0.40 7.08
C PHE A 83 3.74 0.67 8.13
N ILE A 84 4.56 0.75 9.18
CA ILE A 84 4.51 1.84 10.17
C ILE A 84 4.91 3.16 9.51
N VAL A 85 5.97 3.18 8.69
CA VAL A 85 6.37 4.40 7.94
C VAL A 85 5.23 4.87 7.04
N ALA A 86 4.59 3.96 6.30
CA ALA A 86 3.44 4.27 5.46
C ALA A 86 2.29 4.89 6.29
N ALA A 87 1.97 4.30 7.44
CA ALA A 87 0.94 4.81 8.36
C ALA A 87 1.25 6.24 8.84
N LEU A 88 2.45 6.47 9.35
CA LEU A 88 2.87 7.79 9.83
C LEU A 88 2.95 8.82 8.70
N TRP A 89 3.32 8.40 7.49
CA TRP A 89 3.35 9.27 6.32
C TRP A 89 1.95 9.71 5.89
N MET A 90 0.97 8.80 5.98
CA MET A 90 -0.43 9.13 5.72
C MET A 90 -1.02 10.00 6.82
N GLY A 91 -0.78 9.69 8.10
CA GLY A 91 -1.43 10.36 9.23
C GLY A 91 -2.93 10.03 9.26
N ASP A 92 -3.78 11.03 9.48
CA ASP A 92 -5.24 10.85 9.64
C ASP A 92 -6.00 10.62 8.32
N ARG A 93 -5.28 10.50 7.20
CA ARG A 93 -5.89 10.32 5.88
C ARG A 93 -6.52 8.94 5.76
N SER A 94 -7.60 8.84 4.98
CA SER A 94 -8.10 7.53 4.57
C SER A 94 -7.11 6.86 3.62
N TYR A 95 -6.45 5.81 4.08
CA TYR A 95 -5.48 5.04 3.31
C TYR A 95 -5.61 3.53 3.54
N TYR A 96 -4.98 2.75 2.66
CA TYR A 96 -4.61 1.37 2.91
C TYR A 96 -3.34 1.04 2.12
N ILE A 97 -2.51 0.14 2.64
CA ILE A 97 -1.41 -0.46 1.89
C ILE A 97 -2.02 -1.51 0.95
N GLY A 98 -1.70 -1.45 -0.34
CA GLY A 98 -2.34 -2.26 -1.38
C GLY A 98 -1.41 -2.58 -2.54
N TYR A 99 -2.00 -2.90 -3.69
CA TYR A 99 -1.26 -3.31 -4.91
C TYR A 99 -0.18 -4.35 -4.63
N PHE A 100 0.96 -4.28 -5.34
CA PHE A 100 2.01 -5.29 -5.32
C PHE A 100 2.50 -5.62 -3.90
N THR A 101 2.53 -4.62 -3.01
CA THR A 101 2.85 -4.83 -1.59
C THR A 101 1.91 -5.86 -0.96
N MET A 102 0.61 -5.77 -1.22
CA MET A 102 -0.37 -6.71 -0.71
C MET A 102 -0.51 -7.98 -1.55
N TYR A 103 -0.17 -7.96 -2.85
CA TYR A 103 -0.13 -9.18 -3.65
C TYR A 103 0.89 -10.16 -3.06
N ASN A 104 2.06 -9.65 -2.67
CA ASN A 104 3.08 -10.45 -2.01
C ASN A 104 2.67 -10.84 -0.57
N TYR A 105 2.15 -9.90 0.23
CA TYR A 105 1.70 -10.18 1.60
C TYR A 105 0.69 -11.33 1.69
N TRP A 106 -0.27 -11.40 0.76
CA TRP A 106 -1.30 -12.44 0.72
C TRP A 106 -0.88 -13.72 -0.03
N GLY A 107 0.37 -13.81 -0.52
CA GLY A 107 0.88 -14.98 -1.23
C GLY A 107 0.37 -15.13 -2.67
N PHE A 108 -0.09 -14.04 -3.30
CA PHE A 108 -0.50 -14.04 -4.71
C PHE A 108 0.69 -13.93 -5.67
N THR A 109 1.87 -13.65 -5.15
CA THR A 109 3.12 -13.63 -5.91
C THR A 109 4.31 -13.82 -4.97
N GLU A 110 5.29 -14.58 -5.42
CA GLU A 110 6.58 -14.73 -4.75
C GLU A 110 7.53 -13.55 -5.04
N GLN A 111 7.18 -12.69 -6.00
CA GLN A 111 8.01 -11.54 -6.34
C GLN A 111 8.01 -10.53 -5.19
N ILE A 112 9.21 -10.18 -4.71
CA ILE A 112 9.39 -9.24 -3.61
C ILE A 112 9.23 -7.80 -4.14
N PRO A 113 8.26 -7.02 -3.62
CA PRO A 113 8.04 -5.66 -4.04
C PRO A 113 9.20 -4.76 -3.56
N ARG A 114 9.74 -3.93 -4.47
CA ARG A 114 10.71 -2.87 -4.12
C ARG A 114 10.04 -1.55 -3.73
N THR A 115 8.72 -1.52 -3.65
CA THR A 115 7.93 -0.31 -3.41
C THR A 115 6.75 -0.64 -2.52
N ILE A 116 6.53 0.21 -1.52
CA ILE A 116 5.36 0.21 -0.67
C ILE A 116 4.29 1.09 -1.29
N PHE A 117 3.24 0.46 -1.81
CA PHE A 117 2.11 1.14 -2.43
C PHE A 117 1.06 1.48 -1.37
N VAL A 118 0.73 2.77 -1.26
CA VAL A 118 -0.22 3.31 -0.29
C VAL A 118 -1.36 3.99 -1.03
N LEU A 119 -2.49 3.29 -1.16
CA LEU A 119 -3.68 3.81 -1.81
C LEU A 119 -4.42 4.71 -0.83
N ASN A 120 -4.81 5.91 -1.27
CA ASN A 120 -5.44 6.90 -0.42
C ASN A 120 -6.36 7.82 -1.23
N THR A 121 -7.21 8.61 -0.58
CA THR A 121 -8.20 9.46 -1.27
C THR A 121 -7.71 10.88 -1.59
N GLU A 122 -6.50 11.26 -1.16
CA GLU A 122 -6.10 12.67 -1.12
C GLU A 122 -4.94 13.01 -2.06
N LYS A 123 -3.87 12.20 -2.07
CA LYS A 123 -2.58 12.55 -2.67
C LYS A 123 -1.97 11.46 -3.55
N SER A 124 -1.25 11.90 -4.58
CA SER A 124 -0.34 11.08 -5.37
C SER A 124 1.08 11.62 -5.22
N SER A 125 2.02 10.78 -4.79
CA SER A 125 3.41 11.18 -4.59
C SER A 125 4.32 9.98 -4.46
N LYS A 126 5.57 10.10 -4.93
CA LYS A 126 6.62 9.11 -4.73
C LYS A 126 7.68 9.66 -3.78
N LYS A 127 8.18 8.84 -2.88
CA LYS A 127 9.27 9.20 -1.96
C LYS A 127 10.17 8.00 -1.73
N ASP A 128 11.46 8.27 -1.70
CA ASP A 128 12.45 7.30 -1.21
C ASP A 128 12.78 7.71 0.23
N ILE A 129 12.39 6.87 1.19
CA ILE A 129 12.59 7.09 2.62
C ILE A 129 13.59 6.04 3.08
N SER A 130 14.81 6.50 3.40
CA SER A 130 15.90 5.65 3.87
C SER A 130 16.18 4.41 3.01
N GLY A 131 16.17 4.58 1.69
CA GLY A 131 16.44 3.50 0.71
C GLY A 131 15.22 2.66 0.32
N ILE A 132 14.06 2.90 0.92
CA ILE A 132 12.81 2.20 0.60
C ILE A 132 11.89 3.14 -0.18
N ARG A 133 11.39 2.68 -1.32
CA ARG A 133 10.47 3.47 -2.15
C ARG A 133 9.04 3.35 -1.63
N TYR A 134 8.38 4.48 -1.45
CA TYR A 134 6.97 4.60 -1.13
C TYR A 134 6.25 5.33 -2.26
N GLU A 135 5.09 4.80 -2.65
CA GLU A 135 4.23 5.40 -3.66
C GLU A 135 2.83 5.58 -3.10
N ALA A 136 2.46 6.83 -2.83
CA ALA A 136 1.09 7.20 -2.55
C ALA A 136 0.32 7.28 -3.87
N VAL A 137 -0.78 6.52 -3.98
CA VAL A 137 -1.64 6.48 -5.15
C VAL A 137 -3.00 7.04 -4.78
N LYS A 138 -3.36 8.18 -5.36
CA LYS A 138 -4.70 8.75 -5.19
C LYS A 138 -5.74 7.88 -5.92
N ILE A 139 -6.72 7.40 -5.17
CA ILE A 139 -7.89 6.69 -5.68
C ILE A 139 -9.15 7.51 -5.42
N LYS A 140 -10.20 7.25 -6.21
CA LYS A 140 -11.53 7.80 -5.95
C LYS A 140 -12.09 7.20 -4.65
N PRO A 141 -12.89 7.95 -3.86
CA PRO A 141 -13.51 7.44 -2.63
C PRO A 141 -14.32 6.14 -2.84
N GLU A 142 -14.99 5.98 -3.98
CA GLU A 142 -15.73 4.76 -4.35
C GLU A 142 -14.87 3.48 -4.39
N LYS A 143 -13.54 3.61 -4.56
CA LYS A 143 -12.58 2.50 -4.53
C LYS A 143 -12.03 2.20 -3.13
N TYR A 144 -12.36 3.03 -2.13
CA TYR A 144 -11.93 2.84 -0.73
C TYR A 144 -12.90 1.92 0.02
N TYR A 145 -12.63 0.63 0.00
CA TYR A 145 -13.36 -0.41 0.73
C TYR A 145 -12.52 -1.68 0.83
N GLY A 146 -12.98 -2.67 1.60
CA GLY A 146 -12.23 -3.92 1.80
C GLY A 146 -10.90 -3.68 2.49
N VAL A 147 -10.91 -2.74 3.43
CA VAL A 147 -9.75 -2.37 4.25
C VAL A 147 -9.87 -3.08 5.58
N GLN A 148 -8.81 -3.76 5.98
CA GLN A 148 -8.70 -4.37 7.31
C GLN A 148 -7.55 -3.72 8.09
N LYS A 149 -7.64 -3.80 9.41
CA LYS A 149 -6.65 -3.27 10.33
C LYS A 149 -5.80 -4.42 10.86
N ILE A 150 -4.49 -4.27 10.76
CA ILE A 150 -3.50 -5.15 11.37
C ILE A 150 -2.70 -4.40 12.43
N LYS A 151 -2.16 -5.13 13.39
CA LYS A 151 -1.24 -4.59 14.39
C LYS A 151 0.19 -4.93 13.97
N VAL A 152 1.01 -3.91 13.74
CA VAL A 152 2.44 -4.04 13.47
C VAL A 152 3.17 -3.36 14.61
N GLU A 153 3.90 -4.15 15.40
CA GLU A 153 4.44 -3.70 16.70
C GLU A 153 3.31 -3.16 17.62
N ASP A 154 3.37 -1.88 17.96
CA ASP A 154 2.39 -1.13 18.75
C ASP A 154 1.56 -0.16 17.90
N GLN A 155 1.60 -0.29 16.57
CA GLN A 155 0.88 0.58 15.64
C GLN A 155 -0.20 -0.17 14.87
N GLU A 156 -1.29 0.54 14.59
CA GLU A 156 -2.37 0.06 13.75
C GLU A 156 -2.11 0.48 12.33
N VAL A 157 -2.18 -0.47 11.40
CA VAL A 157 -1.96 -0.22 9.98
C VAL A 157 -3.12 -0.78 9.18
N PHE A 158 -3.57 0.01 8.21
CA PHE A 158 -4.64 -0.35 7.29
C PHE A 158 -4.07 -0.99 6.02
N ILE A 159 -4.57 -2.17 5.66
CA ILE A 159 -4.20 -2.93 4.47
C ILE A 159 -5.45 -3.33 3.68
N SER A 160 -5.33 -3.61 2.38
CA SER A 160 -6.40 -4.29 1.66
C SER A 160 -6.53 -5.73 2.15
N ASP A 161 -7.76 -6.18 2.41
CA ASP A 161 -8.02 -7.59 2.70
C ASP A 161 -7.76 -8.48 1.47
N LYS A 162 -7.81 -9.80 1.68
CA LYS A 162 -7.43 -10.78 0.67
C LYS A 162 -8.27 -10.65 -0.61
N GLU A 163 -9.60 -10.55 -0.48
CA GLU A 163 -10.52 -10.40 -1.62
C GLU A 163 -10.38 -9.04 -2.30
N ARG A 164 -10.22 -7.95 -1.55
CA ARG A 164 -10.01 -6.61 -2.11
C ARG A 164 -8.69 -6.54 -2.88
N THR A 165 -7.67 -7.20 -2.35
CA THR A 165 -6.35 -7.31 -2.99
C THR A 165 -6.46 -8.02 -4.34
N LEU A 166 -7.28 -9.08 -4.48
CA LEU A 166 -7.55 -9.71 -5.78
C LEU A 166 -8.27 -8.77 -6.75
N VAL A 167 -9.21 -7.95 -6.28
CA VAL A 167 -9.86 -6.95 -7.15
C VAL A 167 -8.82 -5.94 -7.66
N ASP A 168 -7.94 -5.49 -6.79
CA ASP A 168 -6.85 -4.59 -7.16
C ASP A 168 -5.86 -5.26 -8.12
N PHE A 169 -5.56 -6.55 -7.94
CA PHE A 169 -4.69 -7.33 -8.82
C PHE A 169 -5.33 -7.52 -10.21
N ALA A 170 -6.63 -7.77 -10.29
CA ALA A 170 -7.36 -7.83 -11.56
C ALA A 170 -7.38 -6.48 -12.29
N TYR A 171 -7.39 -5.37 -11.55
CA TYR A 171 -7.37 -4.02 -12.10
C TYR A 171 -5.97 -3.57 -12.54
N ASN A 172 -4.95 -3.92 -11.77
CA ASN A 172 -3.56 -3.57 -12.00
C ASN A 172 -2.64 -4.82 -11.91
N PRO A 173 -2.63 -5.67 -12.95
CA PRO A 173 -1.83 -6.88 -12.98
C PRO A 173 -0.32 -6.60 -13.03
N LEU A 174 0.47 -7.49 -12.44
CA LEU A 174 1.93 -7.46 -12.46
C LEU A 174 2.44 -7.85 -13.84
N GLY A 175 2.56 -6.90 -14.76
CA GLY A 175 3.17 -7.09 -16.08
C GLY A 175 2.33 -7.90 -17.08
N SER A 176 1.48 -8.83 -16.65
CA SER A 176 0.58 -9.60 -17.50
C SER A 176 -0.71 -9.99 -16.79
N MET A 177 -1.78 -10.23 -17.56
CA MET A 177 -3.02 -10.78 -17.02
C MET A 177 -2.86 -12.23 -16.54
N ARG A 178 -1.90 -12.97 -17.12
CA ARG A 178 -1.60 -14.36 -16.73
C ARG A 178 -1.15 -14.46 -15.27
N ASN A 179 -0.41 -13.47 -14.77
CA ASN A 179 0.02 -13.45 -13.36
C ASN A 179 -1.17 -13.34 -12.40
N PHE A 180 -2.19 -12.54 -12.75
CA PHE A 180 -3.44 -12.50 -11.99
C PHE A 180 -4.20 -13.83 -12.11
N GLU A 181 -4.29 -14.38 -13.32
CA GLU A 181 -5.00 -15.62 -13.59
C GLU A 181 -4.47 -16.78 -12.73
N VAL A 182 -3.16 -16.99 -12.72
CA VAL A 182 -2.49 -18.00 -11.89
C VAL A 182 -2.77 -17.76 -10.40
N ALA A 183 -2.58 -16.53 -9.93
CA ALA A 183 -2.84 -16.19 -8.54
C ALA A 183 -4.28 -16.45 -8.10
N LEU A 184 -5.26 -16.13 -8.96
CA LEU A 184 -6.66 -16.41 -8.72
C LEU A 184 -6.93 -17.92 -8.70
N GLN A 185 -6.41 -18.67 -9.68
CA GLN A 185 -6.57 -20.12 -9.77
C GLN A 185 -6.04 -20.83 -8.51
N ASP A 186 -4.87 -20.45 -8.03
CA ASP A 186 -4.22 -21.06 -6.88
C ASP A 186 -4.91 -20.72 -5.55
N ASN A 187 -5.61 -19.58 -5.50
CA ASN A 187 -6.24 -19.07 -4.27
C ASN A 187 -7.76 -19.17 -4.25
N ILE A 188 -8.42 -19.61 -5.31
CA ILE A 188 -9.89 -19.59 -5.40
C ILE A 188 -10.57 -20.38 -4.26
N LYS A 189 -9.94 -21.46 -3.79
CA LYS A 189 -10.41 -22.27 -2.65
C LYS A 189 -10.11 -21.65 -1.28
N ASN A 190 -9.23 -20.65 -1.24
CA ASN A 190 -8.70 -20.03 -0.04
C ASN A 190 -9.20 -18.58 0.16
N ILE A 191 -10.28 -18.19 -0.53
CA ILE A 191 -10.93 -16.90 -0.43
C ILE A 191 -12.43 -17.08 -0.21
N ASP A 192 -13.07 -16.04 0.32
CA ASP A 192 -14.53 -15.95 0.30
C ASP A 192 -14.99 -15.44 -1.07
N VAL A 193 -15.46 -16.37 -1.93
CA VAL A 193 -15.88 -16.06 -3.30
C VAL A 193 -17.10 -15.12 -3.32
N GLU A 194 -18.03 -15.24 -2.38
CA GLU A 194 -19.19 -14.35 -2.32
C GLU A 194 -18.79 -12.93 -1.97
N LYS A 195 -17.89 -12.78 -1.00
CA LYS A 195 -17.29 -11.48 -0.63
C LYS A 195 -16.50 -10.90 -1.79
N PHE A 196 -15.73 -11.71 -2.51
CA PHE A 196 -15.01 -11.27 -3.70
C PHE A 196 -15.95 -10.76 -4.80
N VAL A 197 -17.07 -11.47 -5.05
CA VAL A 197 -18.12 -11.03 -5.97
C VAL A 197 -18.73 -9.69 -5.52
N LYS A 198 -19.08 -9.55 -4.24
CA LYS A 198 -19.60 -8.27 -3.67
C LYS A 198 -18.63 -7.11 -3.91
N TYR A 199 -17.33 -7.35 -3.73
CA TYR A 199 -16.29 -6.37 -3.99
C TYR A 199 -16.15 -6.00 -5.46
N LEU A 200 -16.16 -6.98 -6.38
CA LEU A 200 -16.13 -6.72 -7.83
C LEU A 200 -17.32 -5.87 -8.28
N ILE A 201 -18.51 -6.15 -7.75
CA ILE A 201 -19.73 -5.37 -8.03
C ILE A 201 -19.56 -3.91 -7.57
N LYS A 202 -18.96 -3.70 -6.38
CA LYS A 202 -18.68 -2.36 -5.87
C LYS A 202 -17.59 -1.63 -6.68
N PHE A 203 -16.63 -2.35 -7.27
CA PHE A 203 -15.53 -1.74 -8.01
C PHE A 203 -16.03 -1.07 -9.31
N PRO A 204 -15.68 0.19 -9.61
CA PRO A 204 -16.33 0.98 -10.68
C PRO A 204 -15.91 0.59 -12.11
N VAL A 205 -15.00 -0.38 -12.28
CA VAL A 205 -14.42 -0.73 -13.58
C VAL A 205 -15.07 -2.00 -14.13
N ILE A 206 -16.02 -1.84 -15.05
CA ILE A 206 -16.78 -2.95 -15.66
C ILE A 206 -15.85 -3.97 -16.35
N ALA A 207 -14.76 -3.52 -16.98
CA ALA A 207 -13.79 -4.42 -17.62
C ALA A 207 -13.18 -5.42 -16.63
N VAL A 208 -12.95 -5.03 -15.37
CA VAL A 208 -12.47 -5.93 -14.31
C VAL A 208 -13.52 -6.97 -13.98
N ARG A 209 -14.78 -6.55 -13.79
CA ARG A 209 -15.91 -7.46 -13.52
C ARG A 209 -16.05 -8.53 -14.61
N LYS A 210 -15.99 -8.13 -15.88
CA LYS A 210 -16.09 -9.04 -17.03
C LYS A 210 -14.96 -10.07 -17.07
N ARG A 211 -13.71 -9.62 -16.90
CA ARG A 211 -12.54 -10.52 -16.92
C ARG A 211 -12.58 -11.51 -15.77
N VAL A 212 -12.84 -11.03 -14.55
CA VAL A 212 -12.86 -11.88 -13.36
C VAL A 212 -14.03 -12.84 -13.40
N GLY A 213 -15.22 -12.38 -13.80
CA GLY A 213 -16.38 -13.27 -13.98
C GLY A 213 -16.12 -14.42 -14.95
N PHE A 214 -15.46 -14.13 -16.08
CA PHE A 214 -15.02 -15.16 -17.03
C PHE A 214 -14.10 -16.20 -16.38
N PHE A 215 -13.08 -15.77 -15.63
CA PHE A 215 -12.19 -16.71 -14.94
C PHE A 215 -12.91 -17.53 -13.85
N LEU A 216 -13.78 -16.89 -13.06
CA LEU A 216 -14.53 -17.59 -12.01
C LEU A 216 -15.45 -18.68 -12.60
N GLU A 217 -16.11 -18.40 -13.72
CA GLU A 217 -16.92 -19.38 -14.44
C GLU A 217 -16.05 -20.53 -14.97
N GLU A 218 -14.89 -20.22 -15.57
CA GLU A 218 -13.94 -21.23 -16.05
C GLU A 218 -13.40 -22.13 -14.92
N TYR A 219 -13.27 -21.58 -13.71
CA TYR A 219 -12.85 -22.32 -12.52
C TYR A 219 -13.99 -23.02 -11.77
N GLY A 220 -15.18 -23.09 -12.38
CA GLY A 220 -16.30 -23.88 -11.88
C GLY A 220 -17.09 -23.23 -10.74
N CYS A 221 -16.99 -21.91 -10.54
CA CYS A 221 -17.87 -21.22 -9.61
C CYS A 221 -19.34 -21.34 -10.07
N SER A 222 -20.24 -21.60 -9.12
CA SER A 222 -21.65 -21.82 -9.44
C SER A 222 -22.28 -20.60 -10.11
N LYS A 223 -23.26 -20.84 -10.99
CA LYS A 223 -24.02 -19.76 -11.64
C LYS A 223 -24.74 -18.88 -10.62
N ASP A 224 -25.22 -19.45 -9.53
CA ASP A 224 -25.92 -18.70 -8.47
C ASP A 224 -24.99 -17.69 -7.79
N THR A 225 -23.75 -18.09 -7.49
CA THR A 225 -22.71 -17.21 -6.94
C THR A 225 -22.35 -16.09 -7.93
N LEU A 226 -22.31 -16.38 -9.24
CA LEU A 226 -21.90 -15.43 -10.27
C LEU A 226 -23.04 -14.54 -10.79
N GLN A 227 -24.30 -14.91 -10.55
CA GLN A 227 -25.46 -14.19 -11.07
C GLN A 227 -25.50 -12.70 -10.67
N PRO A 228 -25.19 -12.30 -9.42
CA PRO A 228 -25.10 -10.89 -9.06
C PRO A 228 -24.02 -10.13 -9.84
N LEU A 229 -22.87 -10.77 -10.09
CA LEU A 229 -21.77 -10.18 -10.86
C LEU A 229 -22.16 -10.02 -12.34
N HIS A 230 -22.81 -11.04 -12.91
CA HIS A 230 -23.30 -11.01 -14.29
C HIS A 230 -24.35 -9.90 -14.50
N LYS A 231 -25.28 -9.72 -13.55
CA LYS A 231 -26.20 -8.57 -13.56
C LYS A 231 -25.45 -7.23 -13.53
N ALA A 232 -24.38 -7.14 -12.74
CA ALA A 232 -23.60 -5.91 -12.57
C ALA A 232 -22.72 -5.52 -13.78
N ILE A 233 -22.51 -6.40 -14.77
CA ILE A 233 -21.81 -6.00 -16.02
C ILE A 233 -22.74 -5.26 -17.00
N GLY A 234 -24.06 -5.30 -16.77
CA GLY A 234 -25.09 -4.60 -17.53
C GLY A 234 -25.25 -5.10 -18.96
N GLU A 235 -26.19 -4.49 -19.69
CA GLU A 235 -26.59 -4.95 -21.04
C GLU A 235 -25.64 -4.51 -22.15
N LYS A 236 -24.83 -3.47 -21.91
CA LYS A 236 -23.89 -2.90 -22.90
C LYS A 236 -23.03 -4.00 -23.55
N ARG A 237 -23.14 -4.13 -24.88
CA ARG A 237 -22.47 -5.17 -25.71
C ARG A 237 -20.99 -4.93 -25.97
N VAL A 238 -20.37 -3.95 -25.29
CA VAL A 238 -18.95 -3.63 -25.47
C VAL A 238 -18.09 -4.83 -25.09
N LEU A 239 -17.35 -5.37 -26.05
CA LEU A 239 -16.42 -6.46 -25.84
C LEU A 239 -15.12 -5.96 -25.21
N VAL A 240 -14.62 -6.69 -24.21
CA VAL A 240 -13.38 -6.37 -23.50
C VAL A 240 -12.35 -7.48 -23.77
N PRO A 241 -11.09 -7.15 -24.12
CA PRO A 241 -10.05 -8.17 -24.22
C PRO A 241 -9.76 -8.76 -22.85
N LEU A 242 -9.63 -10.10 -22.79
CA LEU A 242 -9.28 -10.83 -21.57
C LEU A 242 -7.91 -10.37 -21.07
N ASP A 243 -6.90 -10.37 -21.96
CA ASP A 243 -5.56 -9.87 -21.70
C ASP A 243 -5.37 -8.48 -22.33
N PRO A 244 -5.36 -7.39 -21.53
CA PRO A 244 -5.16 -6.04 -22.03
C PRO A 244 -3.71 -5.74 -22.43
N PHE A 245 -2.73 -6.59 -22.08
CA PHE A 245 -1.32 -6.37 -22.40
C PHE A 245 -0.96 -6.79 -23.83
N ARG A 246 -1.86 -7.52 -24.50
CA ARG A 246 -1.69 -7.93 -25.89
C ARG A 246 -2.24 -6.90 -26.86
N GLN A 247 -1.45 -6.58 -27.88
CA GLN A 247 -1.86 -5.66 -28.96
C GLN A 247 -2.98 -6.25 -29.82
N SER A 248 -2.93 -7.56 -30.09
CA SER A 248 -3.96 -8.24 -30.88
C SER A 248 -5.24 -8.47 -30.07
N ARG A 249 -6.37 -8.06 -30.66
CA ARG A 249 -7.72 -8.35 -30.17
C ARG A 249 -8.38 -9.52 -30.91
N LYS A 250 -7.59 -10.40 -31.52
CA LYS A 250 -8.10 -11.64 -32.14
C LYS A 250 -8.30 -12.70 -31.06
N GLY A 251 -9.42 -13.40 -31.10
CA GLY A 251 -9.76 -14.44 -30.13
C GLY A 251 -11.21 -14.88 -30.20
N LYS A 252 -11.53 -15.99 -29.52
CA LYS A 252 -12.91 -16.47 -29.41
C LYS A 252 -13.72 -15.50 -28.55
N ILE A 253 -14.95 -15.20 -28.98
CA ILE A 253 -15.86 -14.34 -28.20
C ILE A 253 -16.62 -15.20 -27.19
N ASN A 254 -16.45 -14.89 -25.90
CA ASN A 254 -17.36 -15.34 -24.85
C ASN A 254 -18.50 -14.32 -24.75
N LYS A 255 -19.71 -14.74 -25.14
CA LYS A 255 -20.90 -13.87 -25.20
C LYS A 255 -21.45 -13.52 -23.82
N GLU A 256 -21.33 -14.45 -22.87
CA GLU A 256 -21.83 -14.31 -21.50
C GLU A 256 -21.15 -13.13 -20.80
N TRP A 257 -19.82 -13.19 -20.69
CA TRP A 257 -19.01 -12.15 -20.03
C TRP A 257 -18.61 -11.01 -20.97
N LYS A 258 -18.98 -11.10 -22.26
CA LYS A 258 -18.65 -10.10 -23.30
C LYS A 258 -17.14 -9.87 -23.39
N ILE A 259 -16.41 -10.98 -23.42
CA ILE A 259 -14.95 -11.03 -23.42
C ILE A 259 -14.45 -11.56 -24.77
N ILE A 260 -13.37 -10.95 -25.27
CA ILE A 260 -12.55 -11.53 -26.34
C ILE A 260 -11.45 -12.33 -25.66
N VAL A 261 -11.49 -13.66 -25.80
CA VAL A 261 -10.49 -14.56 -25.24
C VAL A 261 -9.26 -14.54 -26.14
N ASN A 262 -8.39 -13.55 -25.91
CA ASN A 262 -7.15 -13.30 -26.63
C ASN A 262 -5.93 -13.92 -25.91
N ARG A 263 -6.03 -15.19 -25.54
CA ARG A 263 -4.94 -15.98 -24.91
C ARG A 263 -3.92 -16.49 -25.91
#